data_AF-A0A974I0J4-F1
#
_entry.id   AF-A0A974I0J4-F1
#
_cell.length_a   1.000
_cell.length_b   1.000
_cell.length_c   1.000
_cell.angle_alpha   90.00
_cell.angle_beta   90.00
_cell.angle_gamma   90.00
#
_symmetry.space_group_name_H-M   'P 1'
#
loop_
_entity.id
_entity.type
_entity.pdbx_description
1 polymer ?
#
loop_
_entity_poly.entity_id
_entity_poly.type
_entity_poly.pdbx_seq_one_letter_code
_entity_poly.pdbx_strand_id
1 'polypeptide(L)' 'MPKIMPVSVSLVAVLWGLITGVYSSIQIGGLFPRGADQEYSAFRVGMLLYSTSEFRLTPHIDNLEVANSFAVTNACK' A
#
# COMPACT_ATOMS: atom_id res chain seq x y z
N MET A 1 -22.67 35.57 28.98
CA MET A 1 -23.02 34.39 28.15
C MET A 1 -21.93 34.23 27.10
N PRO A 2 -20.98 33.28 27.24
CA PRO A 2 -19.79 33.28 26.41
C PRO A 2 -20.03 32.60 25.06
N LYS A 3 -19.68 33.30 24.00
CA LYS A 3 -19.79 32.91 22.58
C LYS A 3 -18.57 32.09 22.18
N ILE A 4 -18.38 30.90 22.77
CA ILE A 4 -17.17 30.05 22.59
C ILE A 4 -17.41 28.87 21.62
N MET A 5 -18.66 28.63 21.23
CA MET A 5 -19.06 27.40 20.51
C MET A 5 -18.47 27.18 19.10
N PRO A 6 -18.27 28.18 18.21
CA PRO A 6 -17.93 27.87 16.81
C PRO A 6 -16.47 27.44 16.62
N VAL A 7 -15.54 27.92 17.46
CA VAL A 7 -14.11 27.63 17.36
C VAL A 7 -13.80 26.21 17.84
N SER A 8 -14.43 25.78 18.94
CA SER A 8 -14.26 24.43 19.48
C SER A 8 -14.77 23.36 18.53
N VAL A 9 -15.89 23.62 17.84
CA VAL A 9 -16.46 22.66 16.87
C VAL A 9 -15.57 22.55 15.62
N SER A 10 -15.00 23.66 15.14
CA SER A 10 -14.05 23.63 14.02
C SER A 10 -12.78 22.87 14.37
N LEU A 11 -12.25 23.05 15.58
CA LEU A 11 -11.03 22.36 16.00
C LEU A 11 -11.24 20.84 16.07
N VAL A 12 -12.38 20.39 16.59
CA VAL A 12 -12.75 18.97 16.63
C VAL A 12 -12.93 18.39 15.23
N ALA A 13 -13.57 19.12 14.32
CA ALA A 13 -13.75 18.68 12.92
C ALA A 13 -12.41 18.58 12.17
N VAL A 14 -11.49 19.53 12.39
CA VAL A 14 -10.14 19.49 11.81
C VAL A 14 -9.34 18.32 12.38
N LEU A 15 -9.42 18.07 13.70
CA LEU A 15 -8.78 16.91 14.32
C LEU A 15 -9.34 15.59 13.78
N TRP A 16 -10.65 15.50 13.57
CA TRP A 16 -11.29 14.30 13.03
C TRP A 16 -10.89 14.06 11.57
N GLY A 17 -10.85 15.12 10.75
CA GLY A 17 -10.37 15.07 9.37
C GLY A 17 -8.91 14.64 9.26
N LEU A 18 -8.07 15.04 10.22
CA LEU A 18 -6.66 14.61 10.29
C LEU A 18 -6.50 13.13 10.63
N ILE A 19 -7.36 12.58 11.50
CA ILE A 19 -7.32 11.15 11.87
C ILE A 19 -7.80 10.26 10.72
N THR A 20 -8.77 10.72 9.93
CA THR A 20 -9.27 9.97 8.76
C THR A 20 -8.31 9.95 7.57
N GLY A 21 -7.22 10.74 7.61
CA GLY A 21 -6.26 10.89 6.51
C GLY A 21 -5.06 9.94 6.55
N VAL A 22 -5.06 8.93 7.42
CA VAL A 22 -3.96 7.95 7.49
C VAL A 22 -4.07 6.99 6.31
N TYR A 23 -3.34 7.31 5.23
CA TYR A 23 -3.17 6.43 4.07
C TYR A 23 -2.70 5.05 4.53
N SER A 24 -3.50 4.02 4.27
CA SER A 24 -3.15 2.66 4.65
C SER A 24 -2.18 2.07 3.62
N SER A 25 -0.91 1.90 4.00
CA SER A 25 0.08 1.20 3.18
C SER A 25 0.13 -0.27 3.57
N ILE A 26 -0.30 -1.16 2.68
CA ILE A 26 -0.34 -2.61 2.88
C ILE A 26 0.92 -3.23 2.29
N GLN A 27 1.70 -3.96 3.10
CA GLN A 27 2.87 -4.68 2.62
C GLN A 27 2.44 -5.97 1.90
N ILE A 28 3.03 -6.21 0.72
CA ILE A 28 2.80 -7.43 -0.07
C ILE A 28 4.14 -8.05 -0.46
N GLY A 29 4.22 -9.37 -0.50
CA GLY A 29 5.36 -10.09 -1.09
C GLY A 29 5.14 -10.29 -2.59
N GLY A 30 6.20 -10.13 -3.38
CA GLY A 30 6.20 -10.42 -4.81
C GLY A 30 7.41 -11.26 -5.19
N LEU A 31 7.17 -12.49 -5.64
CA LEU A 31 8.20 -13.41 -6.09
C LEU A 31 8.24 -13.38 -7.62
N PHE A 32 9.33 -12.87 -8.20
CA PHE A 32 9.51 -12.81 -9.65
C PHE A 32 10.66 -13.75 -10.08
N PRO A 33 10.48 -14.57 -11.13
CA PRO A 33 11.60 -15.31 -11.71
C PRO A 33 12.65 -14.35 -12.27
N ARG A 34 13.93 -14.74 -12.21
CA ARG A 34 14.99 -14.03 -12.93
C ARG A 34 14.69 -14.05 -14.43
N GLY A 35 14.73 -12.87 -15.05
CA GLY A 35 14.42 -12.67 -16.47
C GLY A 35 12.96 -12.32 -16.77
N ALA A 36 12.08 -12.26 -15.76
CA ALA A 36 10.69 -11.80 -15.91
C ALA A 36 10.57 -10.26 -15.89
N ASP A 37 11.44 -9.56 -16.63
CA ASP A 37 11.55 -8.10 -16.60
C ASP A 37 10.31 -7.43 -17.21
N GLN A 38 9.66 -8.07 -18.19
CA GLN A 38 8.44 -7.58 -18.82
C GLN A 38 7.25 -7.66 -17.85
N GLU A 39 7.10 -8.78 -17.15
CA GLU A 39 6.05 -9.01 -16.15
C GLU A 39 6.25 -8.09 -14.94
N TYR A 40 7.49 -7.93 -14.47
CA TYR A 40 7.81 -7.00 -13.39
C TYR A 40 7.50 -5.55 -13.78
N SER A 41 7.79 -5.16 -15.03
CA SER A 41 7.45 -3.84 -15.55
C SER A 41 5.94 -3.63 -15.64
N ALA A 42 5.20 -4.60 -16.18
CA ALA A 42 3.74 -4.55 -16.25
C ALA A 42 3.10 -4.47 -14.85
N PHE A 43 3.64 -5.21 -13.88
CA PHE A 43 3.22 -5.17 -12.48
C PHE A 43 3.37 -3.77 -11.88
N ARG A 44 4.51 -3.10 -12.11
CA ARG A 44 4.74 -1.72 -11.64
C ARG A 44 3.78 -0.72 -12.27
N VAL A 45 3.49 -0.88 -13.56
CA VAL A 45 2.49 -0.03 -14.25
C VAL A 45 1.10 -0.25 -13.67
N GLY A 46 0.70 -1.50 -13.45
CA GLY A 46 -0.57 -1.83 -12.80
C GLY A 46 -0.67 -1.24 -11.38
N MET A 47 0.40 -1.34 -10.59
CA MET A 47 0.43 -0.75 -9.25
C MET A 47 0.21 0.76 -9.28
N LEU A 48 0.80 1.46 -10.26
CA LEU A 48 0.58 2.90 -10.41
C LEU A 48 -0.85 3.21 -10.82
N LEU A 49 -1.42 2.48 -11.78
CA LEU A 49 -2.76 2.69 -12.32
C LEU A 49 -3.87 2.41 -11.30
N TYR A 50 -3.69 1.38 -10.47
CA TYR A 50 -4.70 0.92 -9.50
C TYR A 50 -4.39 1.35 -8.06
N SER A 51 -3.37 2.18 -7.83
CA SER A 51 -3.16 2.81 -6.53
C SER A 51 -4.33 3.75 -6.22
N THR A 52 -4.94 3.59 -5.05
CA THR A 52 -6.06 4.44 -4.62
C THR A 52 -5.60 5.45 -3.57
N SER A 53 -6.42 6.46 -3.31
CA SER A 53 -6.20 7.39 -2.20
C SER A 53 -6.52 6.78 -0.83
N GLU A 54 -7.21 5.64 -0.78
CA GLU A 54 -7.59 4.97 0.47
C GLU A 54 -6.48 4.02 0.96
N PHE A 55 -5.88 3.29 0.03
CA PHE A 55 -4.78 2.36 0.35
C PHE A 55 -3.77 2.25 -0.80
N ARG A 56 -2.51 1.99 -0.42
CA ARG A 56 -1.40 1.76 -1.34
C ARG A 56 -0.72 0.44 -1.02
N LEU A 57 -0.27 -0.27 -2.04
CA LEU A 57 0.51 -1.50 -1.87
C LEU A 57 1.99 -1.15 -1.84
N THR A 58 2.72 -1.68 -0.85
CA THR A 58 4.17 -1.57 -0.75
C THR A 58 4.79 -2.96 -0.96
N PRO A 59 5.32 -3.25 -2.15
CA PRO A 59 5.83 -4.58 -2.47
C PRO A 59 7.23 -4.81 -1.90
N HIS A 60 7.47 -6.00 -1.37
CA HIS A 60 8.79 -6.57 -1.14
C HIS A 60 9.07 -7.60 -2.25
N ILE A 61 10.03 -7.28 -3.14
CA ILE A 61 10.26 -8.05 -4.37
C ILE A 61 11.52 -8.90 -4.24
N ASP A 62 11.37 -10.21 -4.40
CA ASP A 62 12.47 -11.17 -4.37
C ASP A 62 12.61 -11.84 -5.75
N ASN A 63 13.80 -11.72 -6.34
CA ASN A 63 14.12 -12.30 -7.66
C ASN A 63 14.70 -13.70 -7.50
N LEU A 64 13.92 -14.72 -7.87
CA LEU A 64 14.28 -16.13 -7.73
C LEU A 64 15.01 -16.66 -8.96
N GLU A 65 16.10 -17.40 -8.75
CA GLU A 65 16.86 -18.02 -9.85
C GLU A 65 16.05 -19.07 -10.60
N VAL A 66 15.12 -19.74 -9.90
CA VAL A 66 14.17 -20.71 -10.47
C VAL A 66 12.83 -20.51 -9.77
N ALA A 67 11.80 -20.12 -10.51
CA ALA A 67 10.42 -20.12 -10.02
C ALA A 67 9.89 -21.57 -9.94
N ASN A 68 10.53 -22.41 -9.13
CA ASN A 68 10.06 -23.75 -8.88
C ASN A 68 8.98 -23.66 -7.82
N SER A 69 7.86 -24.38 -8.01
CA SER A 69 6.70 -24.35 -7.11
C SER A 69 7.06 -24.58 -5.63
N PHE A 70 8.18 -25.28 -5.39
CA PHE A 70 8.74 -25.55 -4.06
C PHE A 70 9.34 -24.31 -3.37
N ALA A 71 9.99 -23.39 -4.11
CA ALA A 71 10.53 -22.15 -3.55
C ALA A 71 9.40 -21.18 -3.18
N VAL A 72 8.35 -21.12 -4.00
CA VAL A 72 7.13 -20.33 -3.72
C VAL A 72 6.39 -20.89 -2.50
N THR A 73 6.32 -22.22 -2.36
CA THR A 73 5.64 -22.87 -1.21
C THR A 73 6.37 -22.64 0.12
N ASN A 74 7.71 -22.67 0.12
CA ASN A 74 8.48 -22.43 1.34
C ASN A 74 8.54 -20.95 1.75
N ALA A 75 8.48 -20.01 0.81
CA ALA A 75 8.45 -18.58 1.13
C ALA A 75 7.13 -18.14 1.81
N CYS A 76 6.05 -18.91 1.63
CA CYS A 76 4.73 -18.66 2.25
C CYS A 76 4.53 -19.42 3.58
N LYS A 77 5.53 -20.16 4.07
CA LYS A 77 5.49 -20.90 5.33
C LYS A 77 6.18 -20.11 6.43
#